data_AF-A0A431KA76-F1
#
_entry.id   AF-A0A431KA76-F1
#
_cell.length_a   1.000
_cell.length_b   1.000
_cell.length_c   1.000
_cell.angle_alpha   90.00
_cell.angle_beta   90.00
_cell.angle_gamma   90.00
#
_symmetry.space_group_name_H-M   'P 1'
#
loop_
_entity.id
_entity.type
_entity.pdbx_description
1 polymer ?
#
loop_
_entity_poly.entity_id
_entity_poly.type
_entity_poly.pdbx_seq_one_letter_code
_entity_poly.pdbx_strand_id
1 'polypeptide(L)'
;MTSGNSVEESTRPDYLSLVFRDGLDMPIEGLTFIATFPSGEMCTAESSASGAIALPIPSAARGEVNVEVQDEVGGKQMVCAIDLNRCDGTVIVRSPKTKARVSLQPHQQVVPQAKPQGKTKPRPVAATTDKAPPSQSATRPAKLDSQSSWWDSNGAWAKAWAWITSEHHFLGEAHATNPTGHGARVAKGLSSAGQPLAAVLGPEAPNKENLRLGRNNIYREPILEASKRLGLIPQALCALMDCEAGKITEKLPQLNADGTPAKDRKGQPILKPIRERWNANAGNAQSGAAGLTQFLASTWLTHVLIPGYYIHDKSVANGWVKHIADAKGNKRWMFILADGSATVTPYRKRASDDNVKKCLAMRMDPAWSINAAADYGNANLKVLLKAGLNLSGLNDMERAKLMYLMHHEGEGCGPLFIKNKLRDRTDGVGGIARLKQVFAMQLGPNGHAAAERLIDLADGDVEAAYREWLASFIDSRFNPDNVHKYFFSQPIGADALTVLMKRIGGEAL
;
A
#
# COMPACT_ATOMS: atom_id res chain seq x y z
N MET A 1 5.60 -23.56 51.61
CA MET A 1 4.50 -23.66 50.62
C MET A 1 4.99 -23.04 49.34
N THR A 2 5.35 -23.85 48.34
CA THR A 2 5.79 -23.41 47.02
C THR A 2 4.80 -23.94 46.00
N SER A 3 3.91 -23.08 45.53
CA SER A 3 2.95 -23.39 44.48
C SER A 3 3.68 -23.50 43.15
N GLY A 4 3.92 -24.74 42.69
CA GLY A 4 4.35 -24.97 41.32
C GLY A 4 3.19 -24.66 40.37
N ASN A 5 3.38 -23.71 39.45
CA ASN A 5 2.48 -23.56 38.32
C ASN A 5 2.65 -24.78 37.41
N SER A 6 1.68 -25.68 37.42
CA SER A 6 1.50 -26.63 36.33
C SER A 6 1.25 -25.85 35.05
N VAL A 7 2.14 -25.96 34.08
CA VAL A 7 1.90 -25.51 32.71
C VAL A 7 0.70 -26.31 32.20
N GLU A 8 -0.39 -25.64 31.80
CA GLU A 8 -1.50 -26.31 31.15
C GLU A 8 -1.00 -26.95 29.86
N GLU A 9 -1.11 -28.27 29.80
CA GLU A 9 -0.69 -29.06 28.65
C GLU A 9 -1.69 -28.80 27.52
N SER A 10 -1.30 -27.91 26.59
CA SER A 10 -2.12 -27.48 25.46
C SER A 10 -2.67 -28.70 24.71
N THR A 11 -3.99 -28.88 24.76
CA THR A 11 -4.66 -29.99 24.08
C THR A 11 -4.51 -29.82 22.58
N ARG A 12 -3.71 -30.70 21.98
CA ARG A 12 -3.46 -30.73 20.53
C ARG A 12 -4.81 -30.82 19.79
N PRO A 13 -5.03 -30.03 18.72
CA PRO A 13 -6.27 -30.13 17.97
C PRO A 13 -6.38 -31.49 17.28
N ASP A 14 -7.53 -32.16 17.44
CA ASP A 14 -7.87 -33.42 16.77
C ASP A 14 -8.18 -33.23 15.27
N TYR A 15 -8.10 -32.01 14.76
CA TYR A 15 -8.45 -31.64 13.40
C TYR A 15 -7.55 -30.55 12.82
N LEU A 16 -7.34 -30.61 11.51
CA LEU A 16 -6.68 -29.60 10.69
C LEU A 16 -7.75 -28.75 10.00
N SER A 17 -7.83 -27.47 10.37
CA SER A 17 -8.70 -26.50 9.68
C SER A 17 -7.95 -25.77 8.57
N LEU A 18 -8.53 -25.73 7.38
CA LEU A 18 -7.99 -25.09 6.18
C LEU A 18 -9.00 -24.09 5.62
N VAL A 19 -8.54 -22.96 5.08
CA VAL A 19 -9.41 -21.99 4.38
C VAL A 19 -8.82 -21.63 3.02
N PHE A 20 -9.50 -22.01 1.96
CA PHE A 20 -9.11 -21.80 0.57
C PHE A 20 -9.68 -20.49 0.01
N ARG A 21 -8.81 -19.66 -0.55
CA ARG A 21 -9.19 -18.37 -1.17
C ARG A 21 -8.52 -18.16 -2.53
N ASP A 22 -9.22 -17.49 -3.43
CA ASP A 22 -8.76 -17.20 -4.79
C ASP A 22 -7.75 -16.03 -4.86
N GLY A 23 -7.42 -15.59 -6.07
CA GLY A 23 -6.53 -14.43 -6.31
C GLY A 23 -7.11 -13.07 -5.89
N LEU A 24 -8.39 -13.01 -5.54
CA LEU A 24 -9.10 -11.82 -5.03
C LEU A 24 -9.39 -11.92 -3.52
N ASP A 25 -8.88 -12.95 -2.85
CA ASP A 25 -9.16 -13.31 -1.45
C ASP A 25 -10.63 -13.69 -1.17
N MET A 26 -11.37 -14.10 -2.20
CA MET A 26 -12.71 -14.67 -2.07
C MET A 26 -12.64 -16.17 -1.74
N PRO A 27 -13.58 -16.70 -0.93
CA PRO A 27 -13.77 -18.14 -0.75
C PRO A 27 -13.78 -18.94 -2.07
N ILE A 28 -13.08 -20.07 -2.10
CA ILE A 28 -13.25 -21.08 -3.15
C ILE A 28 -14.15 -22.18 -2.59
N GLU A 29 -15.38 -22.30 -3.09
CA GLU A 29 -16.33 -23.37 -2.77
C GLU A 29 -16.13 -24.57 -3.72
N GLY A 30 -16.39 -25.79 -3.25
CA GLY A 30 -16.38 -27.01 -4.07
C GLY A 30 -15.00 -27.47 -4.52
N LEU A 31 -13.92 -26.99 -3.89
CA LEU A 31 -12.56 -27.44 -4.18
C LEU A 31 -12.27 -28.72 -3.41
N THR A 32 -12.13 -29.84 -4.12
CA THR A 32 -11.70 -31.12 -3.55
C THR A 32 -10.23 -31.03 -3.13
N PHE A 33 -9.98 -31.39 -1.87
CA PHE A 33 -8.69 -31.37 -1.19
C PHE A 33 -8.29 -32.78 -0.78
N ILE A 34 -6.99 -33.07 -0.74
CA ILE A 34 -6.43 -34.35 -0.29
C ILE A 34 -5.24 -34.08 0.65
N ALA A 35 -5.36 -34.47 1.91
CA ALA A 35 -4.25 -34.55 2.86
C ALA A 35 -3.64 -35.95 2.77
N THR A 36 -2.33 -36.03 2.55
CA THR A 36 -1.57 -37.28 2.73
C THR A 36 -0.70 -37.14 3.96
N PHE A 37 -0.97 -37.96 4.98
CA PHE A 37 -0.21 -37.99 6.22
C PHE A 37 1.10 -38.78 6.06
N PRO A 38 2.12 -38.57 6.92
CA PRO A 38 3.36 -39.36 6.91
C PRO A 38 3.20 -40.87 7.04
N SER A 39 2.05 -41.34 7.56
CA SER A 39 1.66 -42.76 7.60
C SER A 39 1.27 -43.33 6.23
N GLY A 40 1.11 -42.50 5.19
CA GLY A 40 0.50 -42.87 3.91
C GLY A 40 -1.03 -42.83 3.92
N GLU A 41 -1.65 -42.51 5.06
CA GLU A 41 -3.09 -42.33 5.17
C GLU A 41 -3.54 -41.07 4.41
N MET A 42 -4.68 -41.14 3.73
CA MET A 42 -5.24 -40.03 2.95
C MET A 42 -6.62 -39.62 3.47
N CYS A 43 -6.79 -38.33 3.76
CA CYS A 43 -8.10 -37.73 4.05
C CYS A 43 -8.50 -36.80 2.90
N THR A 44 -9.73 -36.95 2.39
CA THR A 44 -10.29 -36.12 1.31
C THR A 44 -11.48 -35.32 1.84
N ALA A 45 -11.59 -34.05 1.44
CA ALA A 45 -12.72 -33.19 1.80
C ALA A 45 -12.96 -32.14 0.70
N GLU A 46 -14.16 -31.54 0.66
CA GLU A 46 -14.49 -30.44 -0.25
C GLU A 46 -14.70 -29.15 0.53
N SER A 47 -14.27 -28.02 -0.05
CA SER A 47 -14.44 -26.72 0.58
C SER A 47 -15.89 -26.25 0.57
N SER A 48 -16.34 -25.80 1.73
CA SER A 48 -17.65 -25.16 1.90
C SER A 48 -17.74 -23.77 1.22
N ALA A 49 -18.93 -23.16 1.21
CA ALA A 49 -19.16 -21.80 0.73
C ALA A 49 -18.28 -20.70 1.37
N SER A 50 -17.70 -20.95 2.56
CA SER A 50 -16.73 -20.04 3.19
C SER A 50 -15.27 -20.32 2.80
N GLY A 51 -15.05 -21.29 1.92
CA GLY A 51 -13.74 -21.82 1.54
C GLY A 51 -13.13 -22.74 2.60
N ALA A 52 -13.85 -23.01 3.69
CA ALA A 52 -13.34 -23.76 4.82
C ALA A 52 -13.49 -25.27 4.64
N ILE A 53 -12.48 -26.00 5.13
CA ILE A 53 -12.40 -27.45 5.30
C ILE A 53 -11.92 -27.73 6.72
N ALA A 54 -12.44 -28.79 7.36
CA ALA A 54 -11.87 -29.37 8.56
C ALA A 54 -11.63 -30.87 8.31
N LEU A 55 -10.45 -31.38 8.68
CA LEU A 55 -10.07 -32.77 8.49
C LEU A 55 -9.65 -33.37 9.83
N PRO A 56 -10.06 -34.61 10.17
CA PRO A 56 -9.52 -35.28 11.35
C PRO A 56 -8.01 -35.50 11.18
N ILE A 57 -7.24 -35.24 12.23
CA ILE A 57 -5.85 -35.64 12.33
C ILE A 57 -5.84 -37.01 13.03
N PRO A 58 -5.32 -38.09 12.41
CA PRO A 58 -5.14 -39.37 13.07
C PRO A 58 -4.31 -39.18 14.35
N SER A 59 -4.75 -39.74 15.48
CA SER A 59 -4.17 -39.44 16.80
C SER A 59 -2.66 -39.75 16.91
N ALA A 60 -2.15 -40.66 16.09
CA ALA A 60 -0.73 -41.01 16.02
C ALA A 60 0.09 -40.14 15.04
N ALA A 61 -0.53 -39.29 14.22
CA ALA A 61 0.13 -38.56 13.14
C ALA A 61 1.10 -37.49 13.65
N ARG A 62 2.33 -37.52 13.14
CA ARG A 62 3.41 -36.54 13.40
C ARG A 62 4.24 -36.34 12.14
N GLY A 63 4.77 -35.13 11.94
CA GLY A 63 5.53 -34.75 10.74
C GLY A 63 4.70 -33.93 9.75
N GLU A 64 5.19 -33.81 8.51
CA GLU A 64 4.55 -33.01 7.45
C GLU A 64 3.38 -33.72 6.78
N VAL A 65 2.18 -33.14 6.85
CA VAL A 65 1.06 -33.50 5.99
C VAL A 65 1.21 -32.78 4.66
N ASN A 66 1.24 -33.56 3.58
CA ASN A 66 1.23 -33.03 2.23
C ASN A 66 -0.22 -32.68 1.83
N VAL A 67 -0.41 -31.46 1.32
CA VAL A 67 -1.70 -30.90 0.94
C VAL A 67 -1.78 -30.79 -0.58
N GLU A 68 -2.62 -31.61 -1.16
CA GLU A 68 -3.00 -31.53 -2.57
C GLU A 68 -4.42 -30.98 -2.72
N VAL A 69 -4.70 -30.43 -3.90
CA VAL A 69 -6.06 -30.15 -4.39
C VAL A 69 -6.26 -30.89 -5.70
N GLN A 70 -7.50 -31.26 -5.98
CA GLN A 70 -7.89 -31.95 -7.20
C GLN A 70 -8.72 -31.01 -8.08
N ASP A 71 -8.41 -30.96 -9.37
CA ASP A 71 -9.17 -30.19 -10.36
C ASP A 71 -10.35 -30.99 -10.96
N GLU A 72 -11.16 -30.30 -11.79
CA GLU A 72 -12.36 -30.87 -12.43
C GLU A 72 -12.11 -32.09 -13.33
N VAL A 73 -10.86 -32.35 -13.74
CA VAL A 73 -10.49 -33.52 -14.56
C VAL A 73 -9.74 -34.58 -13.74
N GLY A 74 -9.69 -34.45 -12.41
CA GLY A 74 -9.02 -35.38 -11.51
C GLY A 74 -7.52 -35.15 -11.38
N GLY A 75 -6.98 -34.08 -11.97
CA GLY A 75 -5.58 -33.70 -11.84
C GLY A 75 -5.28 -33.23 -10.43
N LYS A 76 -4.34 -33.89 -9.75
CA LYS A 76 -3.87 -33.49 -8.42
C LYS A 76 -2.74 -32.47 -8.51
N GLN A 77 -2.76 -31.49 -7.63
CA GLN A 77 -1.70 -30.51 -7.47
C GLN A 77 -1.38 -30.28 -5.99
N MET A 78 -0.10 -30.46 -5.62
CA MET A 78 0.45 -30.02 -4.34
C MET A 78 0.35 -28.49 -4.16
N VAL A 79 -0.13 -28.04 -2.99
CA VAL A 79 -0.28 -26.61 -2.64
C VAL A 79 0.60 -26.22 -1.47
N CYS A 80 0.70 -27.06 -0.43
CA CYS A 80 1.59 -26.85 0.70
C CYS A 80 1.95 -28.16 1.42
N ALA A 81 2.87 -28.07 2.38
CA ALA A 81 3.10 -29.08 3.39
C ALA A 81 2.90 -28.43 4.78
N ILE A 82 2.38 -29.18 5.74
CA ILE A 82 1.98 -28.69 7.06
C ILE A 82 2.60 -29.57 8.15
N ASP A 83 3.56 -29.03 8.90
CA ASP A 83 4.17 -29.72 10.04
C ASP A 83 3.18 -29.79 11.22
N LEU A 84 2.64 -30.98 11.47
CA LEU A 84 1.69 -31.26 12.55
C LEU A 84 2.29 -31.13 13.96
N ASN A 85 3.60 -30.92 14.10
CA ASN A 85 4.23 -30.61 15.38
C ASN A 85 4.22 -29.10 15.68
N ARG A 86 3.86 -28.27 14.69
CA ARG A 86 3.89 -26.79 14.75
C ARG A 86 2.58 -26.15 14.30
N CYS A 87 1.54 -26.95 14.06
CA CYS A 87 0.22 -26.50 13.65
C CYS A 87 -0.74 -26.55 14.84
N ASP A 88 -1.05 -25.38 15.39
CA ASP A 88 -1.90 -25.15 16.57
C ASP A 88 -3.22 -24.44 16.23
N GLY A 89 -3.54 -24.26 14.94
CA GLY A 89 -4.74 -23.56 14.50
C GLY A 89 -5.09 -23.72 13.01
N THR A 90 -5.82 -22.74 12.48
CA THR A 90 -6.32 -22.74 11.08
C THR A 90 -5.26 -22.25 10.09
N VAL A 91 -5.02 -23.01 9.02
CA VAL A 91 -4.09 -22.67 7.94
C VAL A 91 -4.86 -22.07 6.76
N ILE A 92 -4.52 -20.85 6.34
CA ILE A 92 -5.16 -20.19 5.18
C ILE A 92 -4.32 -20.46 3.92
N VAL A 93 -4.94 -21.10 2.93
CA VAL A 93 -4.33 -21.48 1.65
C VAL A 93 -4.84 -20.55 0.56
N ARG A 94 -3.97 -19.67 0.05
CA ARG A 94 -4.32 -18.68 -0.99
C ARG A 94 -3.83 -19.11 -2.36
N SER A 95 -4.71 -18.97 -3.35
CA SER A 95 -4.46 -19.25 -4.77
C SER A 95 -3.82 -20.63 -5.03
N PRO A 96 -4.45 -21.74 -4.58
CA PRO A 96 -4.15 -23.05 -5.15
C PRO A 96 -4.32 -22.94 -6.67
N LYS A 97 -3.34 -23.38 -7.47
CA LYS A 97 -3.33 -23.05 -8.92
C LYS A 97 -4.22 -23.97 -9.78
N THR A 98 -5.33 -24.43 -9.23
CA THR A 98 -6.29 -25.30 -9.91
C THR A 98 -7.29 -24.54 -10.78
N LYS A 99 -7.79 -25.22 -11.82
CA LYS A 99 -8.97 -24.80 -12.56
C LYS A 99 -10.22 -25.24 -11.78
N ALA A 100 -10.95 -24.27 -11.23
CA ALA A 100 -12.25 -24.50 -10.60
C ALA A 100 -13.30 -23.56 -11.20
N ARG A 101 -14.48 -24.08 -11.54
CA ARG A 101 -15.67 -23.31 -11.91
C ARG A 101 -16.22 -22.58 -10.68
N VAL A 102 -15.75 -21.36 -10.49
CA VAL A 102 -16.44 -20.43 -9.58
C VAL A 102 -17.78 -20.05 -10.22
N SER A 103 -18.88 -20.38 -9.55
CA SER A 103 -20.23 -19.98 -9.96
C SER A 103 -20.34 -18.45 -10.05
N LEU A 104 -20.70 -17.93 -11.23
CA LEU A 104 -20.91 -16.50 -11.43
C LEU A 104 -22.11 -16.02 -10.60
N GLN A 105 -21.83 -15.30 -9.50
CA GLN A 105 -22.85 -14.64 -8.70
C GLN A 105 -23.40 -13.41 -9.45
N PRO A 106 -24.73 -13.22 -9.52
CA PRO A 106 -25.32 -12.06 -10.17
C PRO A 106 -24.99 -10.77 -9.42
N HIS A 107 -24.83 -9.69 -10.17
CA HIS A 107 -24.53 -8.36 -9.62
C HIS A 107 -25.66 -7.90 -8.68
N GLN A 108 -25.36 -7.74 -7.38
CA GLN A 108 -26.19 -6.93 -6.49
C GLN A 108 -26.00 -5.44 -6.82
N GLN A 109 -26.58 -5.01 -7.93
CA GLN A 109 -26.93 -3.62 -8.16
C GLN A 109 -28.40 -3.48 -7.78
N VAL A 110 -28.67 -2.85 -6.64
CA VAL A 110 -30.02 -2.33 -6.40
C VAL A 110 -30.20 -1.18 -7.38
N VAL A 111 -30.90 -1.45 -8.49
CA VAL A 111 -31.30 -0.42 -9.45
C VAL A 111 -32.08 0.65 -8.68
N PRO A 112 -31.64 1.93 -8.68
CA PRO A 112 -32.37 2.97 -7.98
C PRO A 112 -33.77 3.10 -8.58
N GLN A 113 -34.81 2.85 -7.78
CA GLN A 113 -36.18 3.07 -8.21
C GLN A 113 -36.38 4.53 -8.61
N ALA A 114 -36.99 4.75 -9.78
CA ALA A 114 -37.31 6.08 -10.26
C ALA A 114 -38.22 6.81 -9.26
N LYS A 115 -37.80 7.98 -8.78
CA LYS A 115 -38.63 8.81 -7.90
C LYS A 115 -39.88 9.31 -8.68
N PRO A 116 -41.06 9.30 -8.05
CA PRO A 116 -42.30 9.72 -8.72
C PRO A 116 -42.28 11.21 -9.08
N GLN A 117 -42.85 11.54 -10.24
CA GLN A 117 -42.94 12.91 -10.74
C GLN A 117 -43.84 13.78 -9.84
N GLY A 118 -43.29 14.90 -9.37
CA GLY A 118 -44.02 15.92 -8.61
C GLY A 118 -44.99 16.71 -9.50
N LYS A 119 -46.20 16.97 -8.98
CA LYS A 119 -47.33 17.55 -9.73
C LYS A 119 -47.08 19.00 -10.17
N THR A 120 -47.48 19.32 -11.40
CA THR A 120 -47.59 20.67 -11.97
C THR A 120 -48.66 21.53 -11.29
N LYS A 121 -48.42 22.84 -11.14
CA LYS A 121 -49.45 23.90 -11.04
C LYS A 121 -48.90 25.24 -11.62
N PRO A 122 -49.75 26.22 -11.99
CA PRO A 122 -49.59 26.90 -13.28
C PRO A 122 -49.02 28.32 -13.25
N ARG A 123 -48.66 28.78 -14.47
CA ARG A 123 -48.07 30.07 -14.84
C ARG A 123 -49.13 31.15 -15.15
N PRO A 124 -48.90 32.44 -14.83
CA PRO A 124 -49.61 33.58 -15.43
C PRO A 124 -48.88 34.21 -16.64
N VAL A 125 -49.63 34.97 -17.46
CA VAL A 125 -49.21 35.70 -18.68
C VAL A 125 -49.34 37.22 -18.44
N ALA A 126 -48.71 38.14 -19.18
CA ALA A 126 -47.93 38.04 -20.43
C ALA A 126 -46.55 38.78 -20.31
N ALA A 127 -45.97 39.57 -21.24
CA ALA A 127 -46.39 40.18 -22.52
C ALA A 127 -45.21 40.32 -23.52
N THR A 128 -45.31 41.29 -24.44
CA THR A 128 -44.38 41.66 -25.55
C THR A 128 -43.49 42.86 -25.17
N THR A 129 -42.39 43.27 -25.85
CA THR A 129 -42.18 43.56 -27.30
C THR A 129 -40.70 43.51 -27.77
N ASP A 130 -40.50 43.72 -29.08
CA ASP A 130 -39.30 43.53 -29.93
C ASP A 130 -38.08 44.47 -29.73
N LYS A 131 -36.86 43.99 -30.06
CA LYS A 131 -35.98 44.46 -31.19
C LYS A 131 -34.57 43.81 -31.19
N ALA A 132 -33.85 43.97 -32.30
CA ALA A 132 -32.63 43.23 -32.68
C ALA A 132 -31.30 44.03 -32.44
N PRO A 133 -30.10 43.57 -32.87
CA PRO A 133 -28.83 43.59 -32.07
C PRO A 133 -27.90 44.79 -32.44
N PRO A 134 -26.58 44.85 -32.10
CA PRO A 134 -25.72 43.97 -31.26
C PRO A 134 -24.81 44.69 -30.23
N SER A 135 -24.20 43.96 -29.28
CA SER A 135 -22.83 44.27 -28.79
C SER A 135 -22.20 43.10 -28.01
N GLN A 136 -20.86 43.03 -28.04
CA GLN A 136 -20.06 42.08 -27.27
C GLN A 136 -20.05 42.44 -25.79
N SER A 137 -20.23 41.46 -24.89
CA SER A 137 -19.80 41.59 -23.50
C SER A 137 -19.33 40.23 -22.96
N ALA A 138 -18.24 40.23 -22.19
CA ALA A 138 -17.59 39.03 -21.72
C ALA A 138 -18.38 38.38 -20.56
N THR A 139 -18.98 37.22 -20.80
CA THR A 139 -19.59 36.41 -19.74
C THR A 139 -18.50 35.70 -18.93
N ARG A 140 -18.18 36.33 -17.80
CA ARG A 140 -17.49 35.75 -16.64
C ARG A 140 -17.95 34.30 -16.39
N PRO A 141 -17.05 33.30 -16.35
CA PRO A 141 -17.46 31.92 -16.07
C PRO A 141 -18.09 31.82 -14.68
N ALA A 142 -19.09 30.95 -14.57
CA ALA A 142 -19.83 30.72 -13.34
C ALA A 142 -18.88 30.33 -12.19
N LYS A 143 -19.24 30.69 -10.95
CA LYS A 143 -18.55 30.18 -9.76
C LYS A 143 -18.57 28.65 -9.81
N LEU A 144 -17.39 28.02 -9.83
CA LEU A 144 -17.29 26.59 -9.51
C LEU A 144 -17.86 26.38 -8.11
N ASP A 145 -18.66 25.34 -7.96
CA ASP A 145 -19.16 24.91 -6.67
C ASP A 145 -17.99 24.41 -5.81
N SER A 146 -17.84 24.99 -4.62
CA SER A 146 -16.82 24.61 -3.64
C SER A 146 -16.99 23.20 -3.06
N GLN A 147 -18.06 22.48 -3.43
CA GLN A 147 -18.27 21.07 -3.07
C GLN A 147 -17.76 20.06 -4.11
N SER A 148 -17.30 20.49 -5.30
CA SER A 148 -16.77 19.54 -6.28
C SER A 148 -15.34 19.10 -5.93
N SER A 149 -15.20 17.83 -5.62
CA SER A 149 -13.92 17.17 -5.35
C SER A 149 -13.06 17.01 -6.61
N TRP A 150 -11.74 17.09 -6.45
CA TRP A 150 -10.78 17.13 -7.58
C TRP A 150 -10.76 15.87 -8.47
N TRP A 151 -11.35 14.76 -8.04
CA TRP A 151 -11.49 13.55 -8.84
C TRP A 151 -12.66 13.64 -9.85
N ASP A 152 -13.72 14.37 -9.52
CA ASP A 152 -14.91 14.52 -10.38
C ASP A 152 -14.60 15.36 -11.63
N SER A 153 -13.72 16.37 -11.50
CA SER A 153 -13.37 17.30 -12.58
C SER A 153 -12.52 16.71 -13.72
N ASN A 154 -11.94 15.52 -13.55
CA ASN A 154 -11.01 14.94 -14.55
C ASN A 154 -11.69 13.99 -15.57
N GLY A 155 -12.96 13.62 -15.32
CA GLY A 155 -13.70 12.67 -16.17
C GLY A 155 -13.08 11.26 -16.21
N ALA A 156 -12.27 10.90 -15.20
CA ALA A 156 -11.50 9.65 -15.17
C ALA A 156 -12.40 8.40 -15.29
N TRP A 157 -13.59 8.44 -14.69
CA TRP A 157 -14.60 7.38 -14.80
C TRP A 157 -15.13 7.20 -16.24
N ALA A 158 -15.49 8.30 -16.90
CA ALA A 158 -15.99 8.27 -18.28
C ALA A 158 -14.90 7.89 -19.29
N LYS A 159 -13.66 8.33 -19.08
CA LYS A 159 -12.51 7.99 -19.94
C LYS A 159 -12.04 6.54 -19.77
N ALA A 160 -12.10 6.00 -18.55
CA ALA A 160 -11.87 4.57 -18.32
C ALA A 160 -12.91 3.71 -19.06
N TRP A 161 -14.19 4.11 -19.03
CA TRP A 161 -15.24 3.43 -19.80
C TRP A 161 -15.04 3.55 -21.32
N ALA A 162 -14.78 4.76 -21.84
CA ALA A 162 -14.61 4.97 -23.28
C ALA A 162 -13.43 4.17 -23.89
N TRP A 163 -12.36 3.96 -23.11
CA TRP A 163 -11.21 3.14 -23.50
C TRP A 163 -11.55 1.64 -23.56
N ILE A 164 -12.35 1.14 -22.60
CA ILE A 164 -12.78 -0.28 -22.54
C ILE A 164 -13.64 -0.66 -23.77
N THR A 165 -14.32 0.30 -24.38
CA THR A 165 -15.22 0.05 -25.53
C THR A 165 -14.58 0.18 -26.93
N SER A 166 -13.31 0.57 -27.06
CA SER A 166 -12.74 0.99 -28.35
C SER A 166 -11.79 0.03 -29.05
N GLU A 167 -11.33 -1.06 -28.40
CA GLU A 167 -10.27 -1.94 -28.92
C GLU A 167 -10.81 -3.37 -29.20
N HIS A 168 -11.44 -3.54 -30.36
CA HIS A 168 -11.60 -4.84 -31.02
C HIS A 168 -10.88 -4.80 -32.36
N HIS A 169 -9.81 -5.58 -32.56
CA HIS A 169 -9.52 -6.31 -33.81
C HIS A 169 -8.42 -7.38 -33.59
N PHE A 170 -8.41 -8.38 -34.47
CA PHE A 170 -7.75 -9.71 -34.41
C PHE A 170 -6.57 -9.74 -35.43
N LEU A 171 -5.44 -10.47 -35.29
CA LEU A 171 -5.21 -11.91 -35.57
C LEU A 171 -3.69 -12.28 -35.49
N GLY A 172 -3.34 -13.55 -35.21
CA GLY A 172 -2.11 -14.28 -35.67
C GLY A 172 -0.71 -13.87 -35.12
N GLU A 173 0.31 -14.73 -34.99
CA GLU A 173 0.47 -16.19 -35.17
C GLU A 173 1.50 -16.75 -34.13
N ALA A 174 1.69 -18.07 -34.10
CA ALA A 174 2.51 -18.76 -33.09
C ALA A 174 3.92 -19.15 -33.58
N HIS A 175 4.89 -19.22 -32.66
CA HIS A 175 6.01 -20.18 -32.75
C HIS A 175 6.49 -20.57 -31.34
N ALA A 176 6.86 -21.84 -31.18
CA ALA A 176 7.22 -22.44 -29.90
C ALA A 176 8.70 -22.84 -29.84
N THR A 177 9.33 -22.68 -28.67
CA THR A 177 10.28 -23.65 -28.07
C THR A 177 10.48 -23.32 -26.58
N ASN A 178 10.38 -24.34 -25.73
CA ASN A 178 10.90 -24.40 -24.35
C ASN A 178 12.36 -24.96 -24.42
N PRO A 179 13.21 -24.96 -23.37
CA PRO A 179 12.82 -25.27 -21.97
C PRO A 179 13.60 -24.54 -20.84
N THR A 180 13.31 -24.98 -19.61
CA THR A 180 14.01 -24.73 -18.33
C THR A 180 13.96 -23.31 -17.75
N GLY A 181 13.06 -23.12 -16.79
CA GLY A 181 13.05 -21.97 -15.89
C GLY A 181 11.89 -22.04 -14.89
N HIS A 182 12.16 -22.31 -13.61
CA HIS A 182 11.19 -22.17 -12.52
C HIS A 182 11.04 -20.69 -12.12
N GLY A 183 10.68 -19.86 -13.10
CA GLY A 183 10.25 -18.47 -12.90
C GLY A 183 8.73 -18.37 -12.89
N ALA A 184 8.19 -17.41 -12.12
CA ALA A 184 6.76 -17.14 -12.13
C ALA A 184 6.30 -16.75 -13.55
N ARG A 185 5.28 -17.43 -14.08
CA ARG A 185 4.61 -17.04 -15.33
C ARG A 185 3.42 -16.15 -15.00
N VAL A 186 3.42 -14.94 -15.52
CA VAL A 186 2.25 -14.07 -15.56
C VAL A 186 1.29 -14.61 -16.62
N ALA A 187 0.13 -15.11 -16.19
CA ALA A 187 -0.97 -15.41 -17.11
C ALA A 187 -1.72 -14.10 -17.41
N LYS A 188 -1.50 -13.52 -18.59
CA LYS A 188 -2.36 -12.43 -19.09
C LYS A 188 -3.68 -13.04 -19.56
N GLY A 189 -4.76 -12.72 -18.88
CA GLY A 189 -6.12 -13.09 -19.26
C GLY A 189 -7.12 -12.01 -18.86
N LEU A 190 -8.17 -11.87 -19.66
CA LEU A 190 -9.35 -11.10 -19.29
C LEU A 190 -10.42 -12.07 -18.76
N SER A 191 -11.25 -11.62 -17.82
CA SER A 191 -12.51 -12.32 -17.54
C SER A 191 -13.46 -12.24 -18.75
N SER A 192 -14.54 -13.03 -18.76
CA SER A 192 -15.62 -12.91 -19.73
C SER A 192 -16.35 -11.55 -19.72
N ALA A 193 -16.05 -10.69 -18.73
CA ALA A 193 -16.50 -9.30 -18.62
C ALA A 193 -15.41 -8.27 -18.98
N GLY A 194 -14.31 -8.68 -19.62
CA GLY A 194 -13.25 -7.78 -20.10
C GLY A 194 -12.35 -7.17 -19.02
N GLN A 195 -12.37 -7.69 -17.79
CA GLN A 195 -11.55 -7.15 -16.69
C GLN A 195 -10.15 -7.79 -16.65
N PRO A 196 -9.07 -7.03 -16.39
CA PRO A 196 -7.73 -7.59 -16.22
C PRO A 196 -7.61 -8.50 -14.99
N LEU A 197 -7.36 -9.80 -15.20
CA LEU A 197 -7.02 -10.72 -14.11
C LEU A 197 -5.54 -10.57 -13.74
N ALA A 198 -5.24 -9.62 -12.85
CA ALA A 198 -3.92 -9.47 -12.23
C ALA A 198 -3.73 -10.48 -11.08
N ALA A 199 -3.77 -11.77 -11.38
CA ALA A 199 -3.46 -12.83 -10.41
C ALA A 199 -1.95 -13.07 -10.33
N VAL A 200 -1.30 -12.57 -9.27
CA VAL A 200 0.12 -12.88 -8.99
C VAL A 200 0.22 -14.30 -8.41
N LEU A 201 0.42 -15.27 -9.31
CA LEU A 201 0.45 -16.71 -9.04
C LEU A 201 1.80 -17.19 -8.50
N GLY A 202 1.99 -17.18 -7.17
CA GLY A 202 3.14 -17.81 -6.52
C GLY A 202 2.84 -18.17 -5.06
N PRO A 203 3.43 -19.26 -4.53
CA PRO A 203 3.30 -19.56 -3.11
C PRO A 203 3.87 -18.39 -2.30
N GLU A 204 3.14 -17.92 -1.30
CA GLU A 204 3.67 -16.89 -0.40
C GLU A 204 4.84 -17.47 0.40
N ALA A 205 4.78 -18.75 0.76
CA ALA A 205 5.79 -19.46 1.54
C ALA A 205 6.07 -20.88 1.02
N PRO A 206 7.30 -21.39 1.15
CA PRO A 206 8.55 -20.63 1.32
C PRO A 206 8.94 -19.93 0.01
N ASN A 207 9.64 -18.80 0.10
CA ASN A 207 10.23 -18.13 -1.06
C ASN A 207 11.69 -17.71 -0.78
N LYS A 208 12.49 -17.55 -1.83
CA LYS A 208 13.93 -17.27 -1.76
C LYS A 208 14.26 -15.92 -1.11
N GLU A 209 13.30 -14.99 -1.07
CA GLU A 209 13.46 -13.68 -0.45
C GLU A 209 13.06 -13.65 1.04
N ASN A 210 12.59 -14.78 1.59
CA ASN A 210 12.03 -14.87 2.95
C ASN A 210 10.90 -13.83 3.20
N LEU A 211 10.21 -13.39 2.14
CA LEU A 211 9.34 -12.22 2.17
C LEU A 211 7.86 -12.61 2.25
N ARG A 212 7.21 -12.28 3.37
CA ARG A 212 5.77 -12.39 3.61
C ARG A 212 5.09 -11.04 3.34
N LEU A 213 3.92 -11.02 2.73
CA LEU A 213 3.18 -9.80 2.33
C LEU A 213 1.67 -9.87 2.58
N GLY A 214 1.08 -11.06 2.74
CA GLY A 214 -0.35 -11.27 2.85
C GLY A 214 -1.12 -10.60 1.70
N ARG A 215 -2.09 -9.74 2.04
CA ARG A 215 -2.87 -8.96 1.06
C ARG A 215 -2.04 -8.03 0.17
N ASN A 216 -0.81 -7.71 0.57
CA ASN A 216 0.10 -6.82 -0.15
C ASN A 216 0.96 -7.57 -1.19
N ASN A 217 0.76 -8.88 -1.38
CA ASN A 217 1.54 -9.68 -2.34
C ASN A 217 1.37 -9.22 -3.80
N ILE A 218 0.29 -8.48 -4.12
CA ILE A 218 0.10 -7.76 -5.39
C ILE A 218 1.21 -6.74 -5.70
N TYR A 219 1.96 -6.29 -4.68
CA TYR A 219 3.07 -5.36 -4.82
C TYR A 219 4.45 -6.07 -4.78
N ARG A 220 4.51 -7.41 -4.77
CA ARG A 220 5.77 -8.16 -4.61
C ARG A 220 6.83 -7.74 -5.64
N GLU A 221 6.49 -7.76 -6.92
CA GLU A 221 7.44 -7.45 -8.00
C GLU A 221 8.08 -6.06 -7.85
N PRO A 222 7.32 -4.94 -7.75
CA PRO A 222 7.94 -3.62 -7.57
C PRO A 222 8.66 -3.45 -6.22
N ILE A 223 8.29 -4.18 -5.16
CA ILE A 223 9.06 -4.22 -3.90
C ILE A 223 10.43 -4.87 -4.16
N LEU A 224 10.48 -6.03 -4.81
CA LEU A 224 11.73 -6.75 -5.08
C LEU A 224 12.66 -5.96 -6.02
N GLU A 225 12.12 -5.30 -7.03
CA GLU A 225 12.88 -4.41 -7.91
C GLU A 225 13.49 -3.23 -7.14
N ALA A 226 12.68 -2.52 -6.35
CA ALA A 226 13.13 -1.36 -5.59
C ALA A 226 14.15 -1.75 -4.51
N SER A 227 13.94 -2.87 -3.82
CA SER A 227 14.91 -3.43 -2.85
C SER A 227 16.24 -3.78 -3.49
N LYS A 228 16.24 -4.45 -4.65
CA LYS A 228 17.45 -4.75 -5.41
C LYS A 228 18.18 -3.48 -5.84
N ARG A 229 17.44 -2.46 -6.30
CA ARG A 229 17.98 -1.16 -6.73
C ARG A 229 18.58 -0.38 -5.55
N LEU A 230 17.99 -0.50 -4.37
CA LEU A 230 18.41 0.19 -3.15
C LEU A 230 19.57 -0.51 -2.43
N GLY A 231 19.64 -1.84 -2.53
CA GLY A 231 20.53 -2.65 -1.70
C GLY A 231 20.03 -2.81 -0.26
N LEU A 232 18.70 -2.92 -0.06
CA LEU A 232 18.09 -3.36 1.21
C LEU A 232 17.27 -4.64 1.01
N ILE A 233 17.16 -5.46 2.05
CA ILE A 233 16.15 -6.53 2.11
C ILE A 233 14.72 -5.99 1.91
N PRO A 234 13.81 -6.74 1.24
CA PRO A 234 12.45 -6.27 0.98
C PRO A 234 11.58 -6.08 2.22
N GLN A 235 11.86 -6.79 3.31
CA GLN A 235 11.16 -6.62 4.59
C GLN A 235 11.39 -5.22 5.18
N ALA A 236 12.59 -4.67 5.03
CA ALA A 236 12.92 -3.32 5.50
C ALA A 236 12.22 -2.23 4.68
N LEU A 237 12.16 -2.41 3.34
CA LEU A 237 11.36 -1.54 2.47
C LEU A 237 9.86 -1.65 2.79
N CYS A 238 9.35 -2.85 3.10
CA CYS A 238 7.98 -3.04 3.54
C CYS A 238 7.67 -2.33 4.86
N ALA A 239 8.56 -2.39 5.84
CA ALA A 239 8.41 -1.67 7.11
C ALA A 239 8.36 -0.15 6.91
N LEU A 240 9.25 0.40 6.08
CA LEU A 240 9.23 1.81 5.66
C LEU A 240 7.89 2.19 5.00
N MET A 241 7.42 1.40 4.03
CA MET A 241 6.16 1.64 3.34
C MET A 241 4.95 1.53 4.27
N ASP A 242 4.94 0.59 5.22
CA ASP A 242 3.79 0.33 6.09
C ASP A 242 3.46 1.50 7.02
N CYS A 243 4.46 2.32 7.34
CA CYS A 243 4.33 3.55 8.11
C CYS A 243 3.49 4.61 7.38
N GLU A 244 3.67 4.74 6.07
CA GLU A 244 3.02 5.75 5.21
C GLU A 244 1.74 5.25 4.54
N ALA A 245 1.70 3.97 4.19
CA ALA A 245 0.64 3.40 3.37
C ALA A 245 -0.71 3.46 4.09
N GLY A 246 -1.62 4.31 3.59
CA GLY A 246 -3.04 4.24 3.96
C GLY A 246 -3.60 2.84 3.73
N LYS A 247 -4.50 2.39 4.60
CA LYS A 247 -5.03 1.02 4.59
C LYS A 247 -6.46 0.96 4.06
N ILE A 248 -6.75 0.00 3.18
CA ILE A 248 -8.13 -0.30 2.77
C ILE A 248 -8.84 -0.91 3.99
N THR A 249 -10.00 -0.35 4.36
CA THR A 249 -10.86 -0.97 5.39
C THR A 249 -11.81 -1.94 4.70
N GLU A 250 -11.54 -3.24 4.87
CA GLU A 250 -12.43 -4.31 4.41
C GLU A 250 -13.25 -4.81 5.61
N LYS A 251 -14.45 -5.34 5.37
CA LYS A 251 -15.32 -5.91 6.41
C LYS A 251 -15.49 -7.40 6.15
N LEU A 252 -14.90 -8.25 7.00
CA LEU A 252 -15.03 -9.69 6.90
C LEU A 252 -15.98 -10.22 7.98
N PRO A 253 -16.74 -11.30 7.70
CA PRO A 253 -17.45 -12.01 8.75
C PRO A 253 -16.44 -12.52 9.78
N GLN A 254 -16.71 -12.25 11.05
CA GLN A 254 -16.12 -13.02 12.14
C GLN A 254 -16.58 -14.46 12.00
N LEU A 255 -15.66 -15.41 12.07
CA LEU A 255 -15.98 -16.84 12.07
C LEU A 255 -16.03 -17.38 13.49
N ASN A 256 -16.88 -18.37 13.70
CA ASN A 256 -16.88 -19.26 14.85
C ASN A 256 -15.76 -20.32 14.68
N ALA A 257 -15.53 -21.15 15.69
CA ALA A 257 -14.54 -22.24 15.64
C ALA A 257 -14.84 -23.29 14.54
N ASP A 258 -16.12 -23.46 14.18
CA ASP A 258 -16.59 -24.35 13.09
C ASP A 258 -16.45 -23.73 11.68
N GLY A 259 -15.85 -22.54 11.55
CA GLY A 259 -15.70 -21.83 10.27
C GLY A 259 -16.98 -21.16 9.75
N THR A 260 -18.10 -21.23 10.47
CA THR A 260 -19.35 -20.54 10.11
C THR A 260 -19.29 -19.06 10.52
N PRO A 261 -20.00 -18.14 9.82
CA PRO A 261 -20.10 -16.75 10.25
C PRO A 261 -20.80 -16.63 11.61
N ALA A 262 -20.12 -16.04 12.59
CA ALA A 262 -20.68 -15.63 13.87
C ALA A 262 -21.84 -14.67 13.64
N LYS A 263 -22.97 -14.91 14.30
CA LYS A 263 -24.20 -14.12 14.12
C LYS A 263 -24.46 -13.22 15.33
N ASP A 264 -24.99 -12.03 15.07
CA ASP A 264 -25.48 -11.12 16.11
C ASP A 264 -26.82 -11.61 16.69
N ARG A 265 -27.37 -10.88 17.67
CA ARG A 265 -28.67 -11.18 18.28
C ARG A 265 -29.87 -11.13 17.31
N LYS A 266 -29.67 -10.68 16.06
CA LYS A 266 -30.66 -10.61 14.98
C LYS A 266 -30.40 -11.65 13.88
N GLY A 267 -29.44 -12.57 14.09
CA GLY A 267 -29.08 -13.60 13.12
C GLY A 267 -28.19 -13.12 11.96
N GLN A 268 -27.73 -11.87 11.98
CA GLN A 268 -26.90 -11.28 10.92
C GLN A 268 -25.41 -11.54 11.16
N PRO A 269 -24.58 -11.78 10.13
CA PRO A 269 -23.14 -11.97 10.29
C PRO A 269 -22.47 -10.76 10.98
N ILE A 270 -21.72 -11.02 12.05
CA ILE A 270 -20.89 -10.03 12.73
C ILE A 270 -19.71 -9.69 11.82
N LEU A 271 -19.65 -8.47 11.31
CA LEU A 271 -18.57 -8.03 10.43
C LEU A 271 -17.47 -7.32 11.22
N LYS A 272 -16.25 -7.88 11.21
CA LYS A 272 -15.05 -7.25 11.76
C LYS A 272 -14.35 -6.42 10.67
N PRO A 273 -14.02 -5.13 10.95
CA PRO A 273 -13.19 -4.35 10.04
C PRO A 273 -11.73 -4.81 10.14
N ILE A 274 -11.10 -5.04 8.99
CA ILE A 274 -9.66 -5.30 8.86
C ILE A 274 -8.99 -4.22 8.02
N ARG A 275 -7.69 -3.99 8.24
CA ARG A 275 -6.92 -2.87 7.66
C ARG A 275 -5.50 -3.28 7.25
N GLU A 276 -5.39 -4.43 6.59
CA GLU A 276 -4.10 -5.05 6.24
C GLU A 276 -3.57 -4.61 4.86
N ARG A 277 -4.47 -4.41 3.89
CA ARG A 277 -4.12 -4.10 2.50
C ARG A 277 -3.75 -2.62 2.35
N TRP A 278 -2.58 -2.35 1.80
CA TRP A 278 -2.13 -1.02 1.43
C TRP A 278 -2.94 -0.48 0.25
N ASN A 279 -3.41 0.76 0.38
CA ASN A 279 -4.15 1.49 -0.62
C ASN A 279 -3.20 2.34 -1.47
N ALA A 280 -2.90 1.90 -2.69
CA ALA A 280 -2.08 2.69 -3.61
C ALA A 280 -2.73 4.03 -4.00
N ASN A 281 -4.05 4.16 -3.89
CA ASN A 281 -4.80 5.39 -4.12
C ASN A 281 -4.96 6.26 -2.84
N ALA A 282 -4.22 5.99 -1.77
CA ALA A 282 -4.28 6.79 -0.55
C ALA A 282 -3.77 8.22 -0.80
N GLY A 283 -4.44 9.22 -0.22
CA GLY A 283 -3.99 10.60 -0.28
C GLY A 283 -4.48 11.43 0.90
N ASN A 284 -3.66 12.41 1.29
CA ASN A 284 -3.94 13.34 2.36
C ASN A 284 -4.42 14.68 1.76
N ALA A 285 -5.67 15.07 2.07
CA ALA A 285 -6.27 16.28 1.52
C ALA A 285 -5.63 17.60 2.03
N GLN A 286 -4.98 17.57 3.19
CA GLN A 286 -4.36 18.76 3.82
C GLN A 286 -2.94 19.01 3.31
N SER A 287 -2.12 17.96 3.19
CA SER A 287 -0.73 18.08 2.69
C SER A 287 -0.60 17.89 1.18
N GLY A 288 -1.61 17.30 0.53
CA GLY A 288 -1.54 16.88 -0.87
C GLY A 288 -0.62 15.67 -1.11
N ALA A 289 -0.19 14.98 -0.05
CA ALA A 289 0.52 13.71 -0.12
C ALA A 289 -0.33 12.64 -0.81
N ALA A 290 0.31 11.71 -1.52
CA ALA A 290 -0.38 10.66 -2.28
C ALA A 290 0.48 9.41 -2.46
N GLY A 291 -0.17 8.27 -2.68
CA GLY A 291 0.46 6.99 -3.01
C GLY A 291 0.64 6.05 -1.83
N LEU A 292 1.25 4.90 -2.11
CA LEU A 292 1.68 3.94 -1.08
C LEU A 292 2.67 4.55 -0.09
N THR A 293 3.35 5.63 -0.47
CA THR A 293 4.46 6.25 0.26
C THR A 293 4.29 7.76 0.46
N GLN A 294 3.03 8.24 0.40
CA GLN A 294 2.59 9.60 0.77
C GLN A 294 3.49 10.76 0.27
N PHE A 295 4.02 10.65 -0.96
CA PHE A 295 4.88 11.69 -1.53
C PHE A 295 4.15 13.02 -1.69
N LEU A 296 4.76 14.10 -1.19
CA LEU A 296 4.32 15.47 -1.47
C LEU A 296 4.52 15.82 -2.95
N ALA A 297 3.58 16.59 -3.50
CA ALA A 297 3.60 17.02 -4.90
C ALA A 297 4.82 17.90 -5.24
N SER A 298 5.32 18.68 -4.28
CA SER A 298 6.54 19.48 -4.42
C SER A 298 7.78 18.59 -4.55
N THR A 299 8.00 17.70 -3.57
CA THR A 299 9.13 16.76 -3.52
C THR A 299 9.17 15.88 -4.77
N TRP A 300 8.03 15.30 -5.16
CA TRP A 300 7.92 14.48 -6.37
C TRP A 300 8.36 15.23 -7.64
N LEU A 301 7.86 16.46 -7.82
CA LEU A 301 8.16 17.27 -9.00
C LEU A 301 9.58 17.86 -9.01
N THR A 302 10.25 17.91 -7.86
CA THR A 302 11.70 18.11 -7.79
C THR A 302 12.45 16.84 -8.20
N HIS A 303 12.03 15.68 -7.69
CA HIS A 303 12.71 14.40 -7.90
C HIS A 303 12.68 13.89 -9.35
N VAL A 304 11.63 14.18 -10.11
CA VAL A 304 11.63 13.88 -11.56
C VAL A 304 12.68 14.67 -12.34
N LEU A 305 13.32 15.68 -11.75
CA LEU A 305 14.42 16.44 -12.36
C LEU A 305 15.82 15.99 -11.88
N ILE A 306 15.91 14.94 -11.03
CA ILE A 306 17.17 14.43 -10.47
C ILE A 306 17.64 13.19 -11.25
N PRO A 307 18.73 13.27 -12.04
CA PRO A 307 19.22 12.14 -12.83
C PRO A 307 19.56 10.90 -12.00
N GLY A 308 19.27 9.74 -12.56
CA GLY A 308 19.52 8.46 -11.91
C GLY A 308 18.49 8.08 -10.83
N TYR A 309 17.43 8.86 -10.62
CA TYR A 309 16.22 8.40 -9.91
C TYR A 309 15.28 7.68 -10.90
N TYR A 310 14.62 6.61 -10.46
CA TYR A 310 13.66 5.85 -11.25
C TYR A 310 12.57 6.74 -11.86
N ILE A 311 11.97 7.62 -11.06
CA ILE A 311 10.91 8.52 -11.55
C ILE A 311 11.43 9.64 -12.46
N HIS A 312 12.73 9.96 -12.42
CA HIS A 312 13.35 10.82 -13.43
C HIS A 312 13.46 10.06 -14.74
N ASP A 313 14.09 8.87 -14.75
CA ASP A 313 14.29 8.06 -15.94
C ASP A 313 12.95 7.75 -16.63
N LYS A 314 11.90 7.44 -15.85
CA LYS A 314 10.54 7.25 -16.38
C LYS A 314 9.90 8.55 -16.87
N SER A 315 10.16 9.70 -16.24
CA SER A 315 9.63 11.00 -16.72
C SER A 315 10.33 11.47 -18.00
N VAL A 316 11.61 11.12 -18.20
CA VAL A 316 12.33 11.30 -19.47
C VAL A 316 11.73 10.41 -20.55
N ALA A 317 11.48 9.13 -20.25
CA ALA A 317 10.84 8.20 -21.19
C ALA A 317 9.41 8.62 -21.59
N ASN A 318 8.65 9.27 -20.70
CA ASN A 318 7.34 9.84 -21.00
C ASN A 318 7.41 11.22 -21.70
N GLY A 319 8.61 11.74 -21.98
CA GLY A 319 8.82 13.04 -22.62
C GLY A 319 8.52 14.26 -21.73
N TRP A 320 8.14 14.05 -20.46
CA TRP A 320 7.84 15.10 -19.47
C TRP A 320 9.09 15.80 -18.96
N VAL A 321 10.28 15.20 -19.11
CA VAL A 321 11.55 15.78 -18.66
C VAL A 321 12.59 15.67 -19.77
N LYS A 322 13.30 16.77 -20.05
CA LYS A 322 14.36 16.81 -21.08
C LYS A 322 15.57 17.60 -20.59
N HIS A 323 16.74 17.23 -21.09
CA HIS A 323 17.99 17.97 -20.88
C HIS A 323 18.18 19.01 -21.99
N ILE A 324 17.85 20.26 -21.69
CA ILE A 324 17.79 21.36 -22.67
C ILE A 324 18.40 22.64 -22.11
N ALA A 325 18.74 23.58 -22.99
CA ALA A 325 19.22 24.90 -22.59
C ALA A 325 18.07 25.73 -21.98
N ASP A 326 18.33 26.36 -20.83
CA ASP A 326 17.45 27.40 -20.29
C ASP A 326 17.58 28.72 -21.08
N ALA A 327 16.77 29.72 -20.73
CA ALA A 327 16.77 31.04 -21.40
C ALA A 327 18.12 31.80 -21.31
N LYS A 328 19.10 31.30 -20.54
CA LYS A 328 20.46 31.83 -20.44
C LYS A 328 21.50 30.92 -21.11
N GLY A 329 21.05 29.89 -21.85
CA GLY A 329 21.91 28.92 -22.53
C GLY A 329 22.40 27.75 -21.67
N ASN A 330 22.08 27.70 -20.37
CA ASN A 330 22.59 26.65 -19.49
C ASN A 330 21.81 25.35 -19.70
N LYS A 331 22.49 24.28 -20.12
CA LYS A 331 21.87 22.95 -20.22
C LYS A 331 21.52 22.42 -18.84
N ARG A 332 20.25 22.06 -18.62
CA ARG A 332 19.75 21.46 -17.39
C ARG A 332 18.52 20.61 -17.64
N TRP A 333 18.16 19.78 -16.67
CA TRP A 333 16.93 19.01 -16.70
C TRP A 333 15.75 19.92 -16.40
N MET A 334 14.78 19.96 -17.31
CA MET A 334 13.60 20.80 -17.23
C MET A 334 12.34 19.97 -17.51
N PHE A 335 11.26 20.30 -16.83
CA PHE A 335 9.96 19.71 -17.06
C PHE A 335 9.29 20.35 -18.28
N ILE A 336 8.68 19.53 -19.14
CA ILE A 336 7.99 19.93 -20.37
C ILE A 336 6.48 19.95 -20.12
N LEU A 337 5.93 21.16 -20.11
CA LEU A 337 4.51 21.44 -19.97
C LEU A 337 3.73 20.96 -21.21
N ALA A 338 2.40 20.87 -21.09
CA ALA A 338 1.52 20.37 -22.14
C ALA A 338 1.51 21.26 -23.40
N ASP A 339 1.84 22.55 -23.26
CA ASP A 339 2.06 23.50 -24.35
C ASP A 339 3.46 23.39 -25.01
N GLY A 340 4.29 22.45 -24.56
CA GLY A 340 5.66 22.23 -25.02
C GLY A 340 6.69 23.17 -24.38
N SER A 341 6.29 24.16 -23.58
CA SER A 341 7.21 25.04 -22.88
C SER A 341 7.92 24.34 -21.71
N ALA A 342 9.11 24.83 -21.35
CA ALA A 342 9.97 24.19 -20.37
C ALA A 342 10.04 24.98 -19.05
N THR A 343 10.09 24.27 -17.91
CA THR A 343 10.21 24.90 -16.59
C THR A 343 11.05 24.09 -15.61
N VAL A 344 11.78 24.79 -14.73
CA VAL A 344 12.42 24.22 -13.53
C VAL A 344 11.54 24.32 -12.28
N THR A 345 10.31 24.86 -12.39
CA THR A 345 9.34 24.97 -11.28
C THR A 345 7.96 24.40 -11.63
N PRO A 346 7.86 23.14 -12.13
CA PRO A 346 6.59 22.52 -12.53
C PRO A 346 5.50 22.55 -11.44
N TYR A 347 5.87 22.54 -10.16
CA TYR A 347 4.94 22.70 -9.03
C TYR A 347 4.06 23.96 -9.13
N ARG A 348 4.53 25.06 -9.73
CA ARG A 348 3.72 26.27 -9.96
C ARG A 348 2.54 26.03 -10.92
N LYS A 349 2.62 25.00 -11.77
CA LYS A 349 1.63 24.63 -12.79
C LYS A 349 0.77 23.42 -12.40
N ARG A 350 0.96 22.85 -11.20
CA ARG A 350 0.30 21.61 -10.70
C ARG A 350 -1.22 21.53 -10.85
N ALA A 351 -1.92 22.67 -10.84
CA ALA A 351 -3.38 22.73 -10.96
C ALA A 351 -3.85 22.95 -12.41
N SER A 352 -3.01 23.51 -13.28
CA SER A 352 -3.41 23.99 -14.61
C SER A 352 -2.79 23.22 -15.79
N ASP A 353 -1.64 22.56 -15.59
CA ASP A 353 -0.95 21.83 -16.66
C ASP A 353 -1.21 20.32 -16.63
N ASP A 354 -1.56 19.75 -17.79
CA ASP A 354 -1.95 18.35 -17.88
C ASP A 354 -0.79 17.36 -17.83
N ASN A 355 0.42 17.74 -18.25
CA ASN A 355 1.61 16.89 -18.08
C ASN A 355 2.02 16.85 -16.61
N VAL A 356 1.97 17.98 -15.90
CA VAL A 356 2.21 18.02 -14.45
C VAL A 356 1.17 17.20 -13.69
N LYS A 357 -0.13 17.26 -14.06
CA LYS A 357 -1.17 16.41 -13.47
C LYS A 357 -0.92 14.92 -13.71
N LYS A 358 -0.61 14.50 -14.95
CA LYS A 358 -0.26 13.11 -15.29
C LYS A 358 0.95 12.63 -14.48
N CYS A 359 2.01 13.43 -14.43
CA CYS A 359 3.21 13.15 -13.64
C CYS A 359 2.90 13.02 -12.14
N LEU A 360 2.03 13.85 -11.57
CA LEU A 360 1.61 13.76 -10.17
C LEU A 360 0.69 12.58 -9.87
N ALA A 361 -0.08 12.10 -10.86
CA ALA A 361 -0.93 10.92 -10.74
C ALA A 361 -0.11 9.63 -10.61
N MET A 362 1.11 9.58 -11.17
CA MET A 362 2.04 8.45 -11.02
C MET A 362 2.47 8.19 -9.56
N ARG A 363 2.14 9.06 -8.60
CA ARG A 363 2.25 8.74 -7.17
C ARG A 363 1.31 7.61 -6.74
N MET A 364 0.17 7.42 -7.43
CA MET A 364 -0.76 6.31 -7.17
C MET A 364 -0.37 5.03 -7.92
N ASP A 365 0.59 5.09 -8.85
CA ASP A 365 1.14 3.88 -9.48
C ASP A 365 2.06 3.18 -8.47
N PRO A 366 1.83 1.88 -8.15
CA PRO A 366 2.63 1.18 -7.16
C PRO A 366 4.12 1.14 -7.50
N ALA A 367 4.48 0.85 -8.75
CA ALA A 367 5.88 0.69 -9.14
C ALA A 367 6.64 2.01 -9.04
N TRP A 368 6.03 3.12 -9.45
CA TRP A 368 6.63 4.46 -9.32
C TRP A 368 6.69 4.91 -7.86
N SER A 369 5.62 4.73 -7.06
CA SER A 369 5.59 5.14 -5.65
C SER A 369 6.64 4.41 -4.80
N ILE A 370 6.82 3.10 -5.04
CA ILE A 370 7.75 2.25 -4.29
C ILE A 370 9.21 2.58 -4.66
N ASN A 371 9.53 2.66 -5.97
CA ASN A 371 10.88 3.02 -6.42
C ASN A 371 11.25 4.46 -6.04
N ALA A 372 10.31 5.41 -6.08
CA ALA A 372 10.55 6.77 -5.60
C ALA A 372 10.90 6.82 -4.10
N ALA A 373 10.27 6.00 -3.27
CA ALA A 373 10.54 5.94 -1.84
C ALA A 373 11.92 5.32 -1.54
N ALA A 374 12.28 4.28 -2.28
CA ALA A 374 13.63 3.70 -2.23
C ALA A 374 14.70 4.75 -2.59
N ASP A 375 14.52 5.47 -3.70
CA ASP A 375 15.47 6.50 -4.14
C ASP A 375 15.60 7.66 -3.17
N TYR A 376 14.47 8.19 -2.70
CA TYR A 376 14.45 9.29 -1.72
C TYR A 376 15.09 8.87 -0.40
N GLY A 377 14.78 7.66 0.09
CA GLY A 377 15.43 7.13 1.29
C GLY A 377 16.95 6.96 1.12
N ASN A 378 17.43 6.49 -0.04
CA ASN A 378 18.87 6.43 -0.32
C ASN A 378 19.51 7.83 -0.29
N ALA A 379 18.86 8.83 -0.88
CA ALA A 379 19.31 10.21 -0.86
C ALA A 379 19.34 10.78 0.57
N ASN A 380 18.32 10.48 1.36
CA ASN A 380 18.25 10.83 2.78
C ASN A 380 19.41 10.24 3.60
N LEU A 381 19.77 8.97 3.40
CA LEU A 381 20.95 8.38 4.05
C LEU A 381 22.25 9.09 3.63
N LYS A 382 22.36 9.54 2.36
CA LYS A 382 23.49 10.35 1.89
C LYS A 382 23.52 11.76 2.50
N VAL A 383 22.37 12.35 2.83
CA VAL A 383 22.29 13.62 3.59
C VAL A 383 22.80 13.42 5.02
N LEU A 384 22.43 12.33 5.70
CA LEU A 384 22.96 12.00 7.03
C LEU A 384 24.49 11.83 7.03
N LEU A 385 25.03 11.11 6.05
CA LEU A 385 26.48 10.96 5.88
C LEU A 385 27.18 12.31 5.66
N LYS A 386 26.63 13.19 4.80
CA LYS A 386 27.15 14.55 4.59
C LYS A 386 27.06 15.43 5.84
N ALA A 387 26.09 15.16 6.73
CA ALA A 387 25.99 15.81 8.03
C ALA A 387 27.00 15.27 9.06
N GLY A 388 27.88 14.32 8.69
CA GLY A 388 28.91 13.76 9.56
C GLY A 388 28.43 12.64 10.48
N LEU A 389 27.25 12.07 10.24
CA LEU A 389 26.73 10.94 11.01
C LEU A 389 27.27 9.62 10.44
N ASN A 390 27.68 8.70 11.31
CA ASN A 390 28.28 7.44 10.90
C ASN A 390 27.22 6.35 10.69
N LEU A 391 26.94 5.99 9.43
CA LEU A 391 26.01 4.90 9.09
C LEU A 391 26.70 3.54 8.86
N SER A 392 28.00 3.40 9.18
CA SER A 392 28.71 2.12 9.08
C SER A 392 28.17 1.11 10.09
N GLY A 393 28.00 -0.15 9.68
CA GLY A 393 27.57 -1.23 10.57
C GLY A 393 26.07 -1.26 10.90
N LEU A 394 25.27 -0.34 10.34
CA LEU A 394 23.81 -0.42 10.44
C LEU A 394 23.26 -1.57 9.59
N ASN A 395 22.29 -2.30 10.14
CA ASN A 395 21.53 -3.30 9.40
C ASN A 395 20.46 -2.63 8.52
N ASP A 396 19.85 -3.41 7.61
CA ASP A 396 18.90 -2.86 6.64
C ASP A 396 17.59 -2.34 7.25
N MET A 397 17.13 -2.92 8.36
CA MET A 397 15.93 -2.47 9.08
C MET A 397 16.19 -1.13 9.80
N GLU A 398 17.40 -0.93 10.33
CA GLU A 398 17.85 0.33 10.93
C GLU A 398 18.04 1.42 9.88
N ARG A 399 18.57 1.06 8.71
CA ARG A 399 18.62 1.96 7.55
C ARG A 399 17.22 2.39 7.13
N ALA A 400 16.27 1.47 7.04
CA ALA A 400 14.87 1.80 6.76
C ALA A 400 14.22 2.68 7.84
N LYS A 401 14.56 2.47 9.12
CA LYS A 401 14.13 3.34 10.24
C LYS A 401 14.64 4.78 10.06
N LEU A 402 15.92 4.97 9.71
CA LEU A 402 16.47 6.30 9.41
C LEU A 402 15.92 6.90 8.11
N MET A 403 15.64 6.08 7.10
CA MET A 403 14.97 6.53 5.87
C MET A 403 13.58 7.08 6.17
N TYR A 404 12.82 6.45 7.08
CA TYR A 404 11.51 6.95 7.52
C TYR A 404 11.64 8.27 8.29
N LEU A 405 12.54 8.35 9.29
CA LEU A 405 12.78 9.59 10.04
C LEU A 405 13.08 10.76 9.10
N MET A 406 13.98 10.55 8.13
CA MET A 406 14.32 11.55 7.13
C MET A 406 13.22 11.81 6.10
N HIS A 407 12.34 10.84 5.83
CA HIS A 407 11.15 11.06 4.99
C HIS A 407 10.18 12.04 5.67
N HIS A 408 9.93 11.84 6.96
CA HIS A 408 9.05 12.65 7.79
C HIS A 408 9.59 14.07 8.03
N GLU A 409 10.85 14.17 8.46
CA GLU A 409 11.49 15.46 8.78
C GLU A 409 11.99 16.23 7.54
N GLY A 410 12.30 15.50 6.46
CA GLY A 410 12.99 16.04 5.29
C GLY A 410 14.47 16.35 5.55
N GLU A 411 15.19 16.65 4.47
CA GLU A 411 16.65 16.82 4.45
C GLU A 411 17.18 17.90 5.41
N GLY A 412 16.38 18.91 5.72
CA GLY A 412 16.75 20.01 6.61
C GLY A 412 16.57 19.73 8.11
N CYS A 413 15.44 19.13 8.52
CA CYS A 413 15.19 18.85 9.94
C CYS A 413 15.80 17.52 10.41
N GLY A 414 15.86 16.48 9.57
CA GLY A 414 16.28 15.15 10.02
C GLY A 414 17.69 15.10 10.65
N PRO A 415 18.72 15.75 10.07
CA PRO A 415 20.04 15.84 10.71
C PRO A 415 20.04 16.65 12.01
N LEU A 416 19.11 17.61 12.16
CA LEU A 416 18.95 18.42 13.37
C LEU A 416 18.21 17.64 14.48
N PHE A 417 17.18 16.87 14.11
CA PHE A 417 16.47 15.95 15.00
C PHE A 417 17.44 14.96 15.67
N ILE A 418 18.31 14.34 14.88
CA ILE A 418 19.30 13.37 15.34
C ILE A 418 20.34 14.02 16.26
N LYS A 419 20.61 15.32 16.11
CA LYS A 419 21.61 16.06 16.90
C LYS A 419 21.04 16.86 18.06
N ASN A 420 19.72 16.80 18.30
CA ASN A 420 19.00 17.65 19.26
C ASN A 420 19.21 19.17 19.00
N LYS A 421 19.02 19.59 17.73
CA LYS A 421 19.26 20.95 17.22
C LYS A 421 18.14 21.50 16.34
N LEU A 422 16.91 21.01 16.46
CA LEU A 422 15.74 21.56 15.76
C LEU A 422 15.48 23.02 16.16
N ARG A 423 15.80 23.40 17.42
CA ARG A 423 15.76 24.79 17.87
C ARG A 423 16.75 25.72 17.14
N ASP A 424 17.86 25.19 16.63
CA ASP A 424 18.93 25.95 15.95
C ASP A 424 18.56 26.34 14.50
N ARG A 425 17.37 26.00 14.02
CA ARG A 425 16.94 26.28 12.64
C ARG A 425 16.63 27.77 12.42
N THR A 426 17.56 28.48 11.77
CA THR A 426 17.55 29.94 11.56
C THR A 426 17.02 30.41 10.20
N ASP A 427 16.50 29.53 9.35
CA ASP A 427 16.10 29.85 7.95
C ASP A 427 14.83 30.71 7.79
N GLY A 428 14.34 31.33 8.86
CA GLY A 428 13.10 32.11 8.87
C GLY A 428 11.81 31.28 8.76
N VAL A 429 11.92 29.95 8.61
CA VAL A 429 10.83 28.98 8.56
C VAL A 429 10.94 27.94 9.69
N GLY A 430 11.84 28.17 10.66
CA GLY A 430 12.16 27.28 11.78
C GLY A 430 11.88 27.86 13.16
N GLY A 431 12.51 27.28 14.18
CA GLY A 431 12.39 27.66 15.59
C GLY A 431 11.23 27.01 16.35
N ILE A 432 11.29 27.09 17.69
CA ILE A 432 10.39 26.40 18.63
C ILE A 432 8.90 26.70 18.36
N ALA A 433 8.53 27.93 18.05
CA ALA A 433 7.13 28.29 17.75
C ALA A 433 6.58 27.55 16.52
N ARG A 434 7.39 27.38 15.47
CA ARG A 434 7.01 26.61 14.28
C ARG A 434 7.03 25.12 14.56
N LEU A 435 7.99 24.63 15.34
CA LEU A 435 8.02 23.22 15.76
C LEU A 435 6.74 22.84 16.52
N LYS A 436 6.31 23.68 17.47
CA LYS A 436 5.05 23.52 18.22
C LYS A 436 3.84 23.45 17.29
N GLN A 437 3.78 24.33 16.28
CA GLN A 437 2.69 24.32 15.28
C GLN A 437 2.72 23.05 14.41
N VAL A 438 3.90 22.59 13.97
CA VAL A 438 4.03 21.36 13.17
C VAL A 438 3.65 20.13 13.99
N PHE A 439 4.14 20.03 15.22
CA PHE A 439 3.79 18.97 16.16
C PHE A 439 2.27 18.87 16.37
N ALA A 440 1.61 20.01 16.63
CA ALA A 440 0.17 20.07 16.74
C ALA A 440 -0.57 19.64 15.45
N MET A 441 -0.03 19.91 14.26
CA MET A 441 -0.63 19.42 13.01
C MET A 441 -0.49 17.90 12.85
N GLN A 442 0.64 17.30 13.23
CA GLN A 442 0.85 15.86 13.12
C GLN A 442 -0.06 15.05 14.05
N LEU A 443 -0.42 15.62 15.21
CA LEU A 443 -1.36 15.02 16.16
C LEU A 443 -2.85 15.15 15.77
N GLY A 444 -3.15 15.73 14.61
CA GLY A 444 -4.48 15.71 14.00
C GLY A 444 -5.52 16.65 14.64
N PRO A 445 -6.83 16.33 14.59
CA PRO A 445 -7.91 17.27 14.93
C PRO A 445 -7.87 17.88 16.34
N ASN A 446 -7.32 17.15 17.33
CA ASN A 446 -7.14 17.63 18.70
C ASN A 446 -5.67 17.94 19.04
N GLY A 447 -4.85 18.12 18.00
CA GLY A 447 -3.40 18.02 18.10
C GLY A 447 -2.74 19.15 18.88
N HIS A 448 -3.35 20.34 18.96
CA HIS A 448 -2.86 21.40 19.86
C HIS A 448 -2.89 20.96 21.32
N ALA A 449 -4.05 20.53 21.83
CA ALA A 449 -4.19 20.07 23.21
C ALA A 449 -3.41 18.77 23.50
N ALA A 450 -3.16 17.95 22.49
CA ALA A 450 -2.29 16.78 22.61
C ALA A 450 -0.79 17.17 22.66
N ALA A 451 -0.36 18.14 21.86
CA ALA A 451 0.99 18.69 21.89
C ALA A 451 1.28 19.36 23.23
N GLU A 452 0.37 20.23 23.74
CA GLU A 452 0.55 20.87 25.06
C GLU A 452 0.80 19.82 26.16
N ARG A 453 -0.02 18.76 26.25
CA ARG A 453 0.19 17.71 27.25
C ARG A 453 1.54 17.00 27.15
N LEU A 454 2.06 16.81 25.94
CA LEU A 454 3.38 16.19 25.73
C LEU A 454 4.52 17.17 26.03
N ILE A 455 4.29 18.47 25.82
CA ILE A 455 5.21 19.56 26.17
C ILE A 455 5.26 19.74 27.70
N ASP A 456 4.11 19.69 28.37
CA ASP A 456 4.01 19.75 29.85
C ASP A 456 4.72 18.56 30.51
N LEU A 457 4.63 17.36 29.92
CA LEU A 457 5.37 16.16 30.34
C LEU A 457 6.88 16.24 30.08
N ALA A 458 7.34 17.21 29.29
CA ALA A 458 8.74 17.47 28.98
C ALA A 458 9.22 18.80 29.60
N ASP A 459 8.63 19.20 30.73
CA ASP A 459 8.94 20.43 31.48
C ASP A 459 8.92 21.72 30.63
N GLY A 460 8.10 21.75 29.57
CA GLY A 460 7.98 22.86 28.63
C GLY A 460 8.91 22.78 27.41
N ASP A 461 9.81 21.79 27.30
CA ASP A 461 10.71 21.65 26.15
C ASP A 461 9.98 21.01 24.95
N VAL A 462 9.60 21.88 24.01
CA VAL A 462 8.91 21.52 22.76
C VAL A 462 9.75 20.60 21.87
N GLU A 463 11.08 20.73 21.88
CA GLU A 463 11.94 19.88 21.06
C GLU A 463 12.07 18.48 21.67
N ALA A 464 12.26 18.37 22.98
CA ALA A 464 12.26 17.08 23.67
C ALA A 464 10.92 16.35 23.46
N ALA A 465 9.80 17.03 23.70
CA ALA A 465 8.46 16.46 23.50
C ALA A 465 8.21 15.98 22.06
N TYR A 466 8.66 16.74 21.06
CA TYR A 466 8.53 16.37 19.65
C TYR A 466 9.43 15.17 19.29
N ARG A 467 10.69 15.19 19.74
CA ARG A 467 11.66 14.11 19.47
C ARG A 467 11.19 12.79 20.08
N GLU A 468 10.75 12.83 21.34
CA GLU A 468 10.22 11.66 22.05
C GLU A 468 8.96 11.10 21.37
N TRP A 469 7.98 11.96 21.03
CA TRP A 469 6.77 11.53 20.32
C TRP A 469 7.08 10.84 18.98
N LEU A 470 7.90 11.46 18.14
CA LEU A 470 8.21 10.90 16.82
C LEU A 470 9.04 9.62 16.94
N ALA A 471 10.00 9.57 17.86
CA ALA A 471 10.78 8.37 18.10
C ALA A 471 9.92 7.21 18.62
N SER A 472 9.05 7.46 19.60
CA SER A 472 8.08 6.49 20.10
C SER A 472 7.15 5.98 18.98
N PHE A 473 6.67 6.86 18.08
CA PHE A 473 5.93 6.42 16.89
C PHE A 473 6.76 5.51 16.00
N ILE A 474 7.99 5.91 15.66
CA ILE A 474 8.88 5.15 14.78
C ILE A 474 9.21 3.78 15.37
N ASP A 475 9.56 3.71 16.65
CA ASP A 475 9.83 2.46 17.33
C ASP A 475 8.59 1.56 17.40
N SER A 476 7.38 2.12 17.55
CA SER A 476 6.13 1.35 17.44
C SER A 476 5.89 0.73 16.05
N ARG A 477 6.51 1.25 14.99
CA ARG A 477 6.44 0.70 13.62
C ARG A 477 7.53 -0.31 13.31
N PHE A 478 8.70 -0.15 13.92
CA PHE A 478 9.87 -0.99 13.66
C PHE A 478 10.17 -2.01 14.77
N ASN A 479 9.28 -2.13 15.78
CA ASN A 479 9.39 -3.17 16.79
C ASN A 479 9.28 -4.59 16.18
N PRO A 480 9.82 -5.62 16.88
CA PRO A 480 9.75 -7.01 16.46
C PRO A 480 8.35 -7.44 15.99
N ASP A 481 7.33 -7.25 16.82
CA ASP A 481 5.95 -7.70 16.54
C ASP A 481 5.39 -7.15 15.22
N ASN A 482 5.70 -5.89 14.88
CA ASN A 482 5.22 -5.27 13.65
C ASN A 482 6.08 -5.58 12.41
N VAL A 483 7.39 -5.84 12.54
CA VAL A 483 8.25 -6.14 11.36
C VAL A 483 8.37 -7.64 11.08
N HIS A 484 8.24 -8.50 12.08
CA HIS A 484 8.31 -9.96 11.94
C HIS A 484 7.25 -10.51 10.97
N LYS A 485 6.11 -9.83 10.82
CA LYS A 485 5.05 -10.18 9.85
C LYS A 485 5.51 -10.18 8.38
N TYR A 486 6.66 -9.60 8.05
CA TYR A 486 7.26 -9.62 6.72
C TYR A 486 8.24 -10.77 6.48
N PHE A 487 8.53 -11.58 7.50
CA PHE A 487 9.46 -12.72 7.44
C PHE A 487 8.70 -14.05 7.56
N PHE A 488 9.29 -15.14 7.03
CA PHE A 488 8.87 -16.51 7.36
C PHE A 488 9.75 -17.16 8.43
N SER A 489 11.03 -16.78 8.47
CA SER A 489 12.00 -17.24 9.45
C SER A 489 13.03 -16.14 9.71
N GLN A 490 13.85 -16.28 10.76
CA GLN A 490 15.03 -15.44 11.02
C GLN A 490 14.78 -13.93 10.84
N PRO A 491 13.83 -13.32 11.59
CA PRO A 491 13.52 -11.92 11.43
C PRO A 491 14.70 -11.02 11.85
N ILE A 492 14.86 -9.90 11.15
CA ILE A 492 15.87 -8.87 11.45
C ILE A 492 15.15 -7.67 12.05
N GLY A 493 15.47 -7.35 13.31
CA GLY A 493 14.96 -6.19 14.03
C GLY A 493 15.83 -4.93 13.84
N ALA A 494 15.39 -3.83 14.45
CA ALA A 494 16.16 -2.59 14.55
C ALA A 494 16.13 -2.08 15.99
N ASP A 495 17.28 -1.62 16.51
CA ASP A 495 17.38 -0.99 17.82
C ASP A 495 16.46 0.22 17.95
N ALA A 496 16.05 0.55 19.19
CA ALA A 496 15.27 1.75 19.49
C ALA A 496 15.94 3.01 18.92
N LEU A 497 15.15 3.99 18.44
CA LEU A 497 15.68 5.13 17.70
C LEU A 497 16.68 5.95 18.53
N THR A 498 16.46 6.08 19.84
CA THR A 498 17.42 6.74 20.76
C THR A 498 18.80 6.07 20.78
N VAL A 499 18.85 4.72 20.79
CA VAL A 499 20.09 3.93 20.74
C VAL A 499 20.76 4.08 19.37
N LEU A 500 19.96 4.00 18.31
CA LEU A 500 20.42 4.15 16.93
C LEU A 500 21.01 5.54 16.68
N MET A 501 20.35 6.62 17.11
CA MET A 501 20.84 8.00 17.00
C MET A 501 22.18 8.19 17.71
N LYS A 502 22.29 7.71 18.95
CA LYS A 502 23.56 7.74 19.69
C LYS A 502 24.68 6.97 18.98
N ARG A 503 24.39 5.78 18.45
CA ARG A 503 25.38 4.96 17.73
C ARG A 503 25.92 5.63 16.45
N ILE A 504 25.09 6.42 15.76
CA ILE A 504 25.51 7.13 14.53
C ILE A 504 26.17 8.50 14.79
N GLY A 505 26.45 8.86 16.05
CA GLY A 505 27.05 10.15 16.42
C GLY A 505 26.04 11.30 16.54
N GLY A 506 24.77 10.97 16.78
CA GLY A 506 23.74 11.91 17.25
C GLY A 506 23.59 11.89 18.77
N GLU A 507 22.59 12.63 19.23
CA GLU A 507 22.18 12.68 20.64
C GLU A 507 21.06 11.68 20.92
N ALA A 508 21.02 11.18 22.16
CA ALA A 508 19.88 10.43 22.67
C ALA A 508 18.63 11.33 22.77
N LEU A 509 17.48 10.72 23.01
CA LEU A 509 16.27 11.41 23.47
C LEU A 509 16.50 11.97 24.88
#